data_AF-A0A3D1TPG0-F1
#
_entry.id   AF-A0A3D1TPG0-F1
#
_cell.length_a   1.000
_cell.length_b   1.000
_cell.length_c   1.000
_cell.angle_alpha   90.00
_cell.angle_beta   90.00
_cell.angle_gamma   90.00
#
_symmetry.space_group_name_H-M   'P 1'
#
loop_
_entity.id
_entity.type
_entity.pdbx_description
1 polymer ?
#
loop_
_entity_poly.entity_id
_entity_poly.type
_entity_poly.pdbx_seq_one_letter_code
_entity_poly.pdbx_strand_id
1 'polypeptide(L)'
;MNNVCRRLLLPREVGLVDLTLSKKGDYVVRAALALARAWKDGSYRKIREVAEEMDLPLSYTPQILSALAQAGIAEARAGRDGGYRLVRAPEAISLLDVVEAGEGPLGPSICALRGGPCRWENVCALHPVWSAATQAICLVLQQSTLAGVVLVDEALEAGRFAIPGNAHRAAARIGRTDGAARTPTGMEGNGRGPVLSHAVEE
;
A
#
# COMPACT_ATOMS: atom_id res chain seq x y z
N MET A 1 24.57 39.92 26.34
CA MET A 1 23.20 40.49 26.23
C MET A 1 23.06 41.08 24.83
N ASN A 2 22.11 40.75 23.96
CA ASN A 2 20.87 40.02 24.09
C ASN A 2 20.62 39.18 22.84
N ASN A 3 20.37 37.90 23.06
CA ASN A 3 19.68 37.02 22.14
C ASN A 3 18.18 37.33 22.24
N VAL A 4 17.52 37.67 21.13
CA VAL A 4 16.08 37.40 20.97
C VAL A 4 15.83 36.84 19.57
N CYS A 5 15.83 35.52 19.54
CA CYS A 5 15.15 34.60 18.63
C CYS A 5 14.63 35.18 17.31
N ARG A 6 15.42 34.94 16.26
CA ARG A 6 14.94 34.80 14.88
C ARG A 6 13.82 33.75 14.89
N ARG A 7 12.59 34.22 14.76
CA ARG A 7 11.37 33.42 14.62
C ARG A 7 11.56 32.51 13.42
N LEU A 8 12.00 31.27 13.69
CA LEU A 8 12.04 30.20 12.70
C LEU A 8 10.59 30.04 12.21
N LEU A 9 10.37 30.51 10.99
CA LEU A 9 9.19 30.19 10.20
C LEU A 9 9.21 28.68 10.00
N LEU A 10 8.54 27.96 10.89
CA LEU A 10 8.16 26.57 10.64
C LEU A 10 7.42 26.57 9.30
N PRO A 11 7.77 25.69 8.34
CA PRO A 11 6.97 25.55 7.13
C PRO A 11 5.53 25.23 7.58
N ARG A 12 4.57 25.99 7.04
CA ARG A 12 3.13 25.83 7.28
C ARG A 12 2.83 24.33 7.34
N GLU A 13 2.26 23.86 8.45
CA GLU A 13 1.68 22.51 8.52
C GLU A 13 0.69 22.40 7.35
N VAL A 14 1.11 21.71 6.30
CA VAL A 14 0.27 21.44 5.15
C VAL A 14 -0.80 20.51 5.66
N GLY A 15 -2.00 21.03 5.90
CA GLY A 15 -3.20 20.21 6.08
C GLY A 15 -3.44 19.45 4.77
N LEU A 16 -2.78 18.31 4.63
CA LEU A 16 -2.94 17.40 3.51
C LEU A 16 -4.29 16.69 3.66
N VAL A 17 -4.98 16.48 2.54
CA VAL A 17 -6.06 15.49 2.50
C VAL A 17 -5.43 14.14 2.85
N ASP A 18 -5.81 13.57 4.00
CA ASP A 18 -5.23 12.33 4.51
C ASP A 18 -5.72 11.15 3.66
N LEU A 19 -4.81 10.60 2.84
CA LEU A 19 -5.00 9.42 2.00
C LEU A 19 -4.34 8.17 2.60
N THR A 20 -4.07 8.16 3.91
CA THR A 20 -3.52 6.99 4.58
C THR A 20 -4.58 5.89 4.75
N LEU A 21 -4.14 4.64 4.72
CA LEU A 21 -5.00 3.51 5.06
C LEU A 21 -5.26 3.50 6.57
N SER A 22 -6.42 3.00 6.96
CA SER A 22 -6.65 2.59 8.34
C SER A 22 -5.67 1.48 8.72
N LYS A 23 -5.50 1.23 10.03
CA LYS A 23 -4.71 0.09 10.50
C LYS A 23 -5.22 -1.24 9.95
N LYS A 24 -6.54 -1.36 9.74
CA LYS A 24 -7.14 -2.57 9.17
C LYS A 24 -6.74 -2.72 7.71
N GLY A 25 -6.82 -1.65 6.90
CA GLY A 25 -6.40 -1.67 5.50
C GLY A 25 -4.92 -2.00 5.33
N ASP A 26 -4.05 -1.37 6.12
CA ASP A 26 -2.61 -1.69 6.15
C ASP A 26 -2.38 -3.19 6.39
N TYR A 27 -3.01 -3.77 7.42
CA TYR A 27 -2.85 -5.18 7.71
C TYR A 27 -3.46 -6.10 6.65
N VAL A 28 -4.57 -5.72 6.03
CA VAL A 28 -5.18 -6.48 4.92
C VAL A 28 -4.25 -6.51 3.71
N VAL A 29 -3.67 -5.38 3.33
CA VAL A 29 -2.68 -5.30 2.24
C VAL A 29 -1.47 -6.17 2.54
N ARG A 30 -0.94 -6.09 3.76
CA ARG A 30 0.20 -6.93 4.19
C ARG A 30 -0.12 -8.42 4.18
N ALA A 31 -1.28 -8.83 4.70
CA ALA A 31 -1.69 -10.23 4.68
C ALA A 31 -1.88 -10.74 3.24
N ALA A 32 -2.46 -9.94 2.34
CA ALA A 32 -2.59 -10.29 0.93
C ALA A 32 -1.22 -10.48 0.27
N LEU A 33 -0.25 -9.64 0.61
CA LEU A 33 1.13 -9.75 0.11
C LEU A 33 1.79 -11.07 0.54
N ALA A 34 1.67 -11.48 1.80
CA ALA A 34 2.16 -12.78 2.26
C ALA A 34 1.52 -13.97 1.51
N LEU A 35 0.20 -13.93 1.30
CA LEU A 35 -0.49 -14.96 0.53
C LEU A 35 -0.04 -14.99 -0.93
N ALA A 36 0.24 -13.82 -1.52
CA ALA A 36 0.72 -13.71 -2.90
C ALA A 36 2.16 -14.21 -3.08
N ARG A 37 3.05 -13.94 -2.12
CA ARG A 37 4.42 -14.48 -2.11
C ARG A 37 4.41 -16.02 -2.10
N ALA A 38 3.47 -16.61 -1.38
CA ALA A 38 3.29 -18.07 -1.31
C ALA A 38 2.51 -18.68 -2.50
N TRP A 39 2.06 -17.87 -3.47
CA TRP A 39 1.20 -18.34 -4.56
C TRP A 39 1.81 -19.49 -5.37
N LYS A 40 3.11 -19.37 -5.71
CA LYS A 40 3.81 -20.37 -6.53
C LYS A 40 3.91 -21.75 -5.87
N ASP A 41 3.96 -21.77 -4.54
CA ASP A 41 4.02 -23.02 -3.77
C ASP A 41 2.64 -23.71 -3.69
N GLY A 42 1.56 -22.98 -4.00
CA GLY A 42 0.17 -23.46 -3.93
C GLY A 42 -0.32 -23.83 -2.52
N SER A 43 0.52 -23.59 -1.51
CA SER A 43 0.32 -24.00 -0.13
C SER A 43 -0.66 -23.09 0.61
N TYR A 44 -1.38 -23.66 1.58
CA TYR A 44 -2.15 -22.87 2.53
C TYR A 44 -1.20 -22.30 3.59
N ARG A 45 -1.33 -21.00 3.87
CA ARG A 45 -0.58 -20.30 4.91
C ARG A 45 -1.35 -20.27 6.22
N LYS A 46 -0.71 -20.68 7.30
CA LYS A 46 -1.31 -20.64 8.64
C LYS A 46 -1.36 -19.20 9.13
N ILE A 47 -2.33 -18.92 10.01
CA ILE A 47 -2.50 -17.59 10.62
C ILE A 47 -1.21 -17.11 11.30
N ARG A 48 -0.50 -18.01 12.00
CA ARG A 48 0.78 -17.69 12.65
C ARG A 48 1.88 -17.34 11.65
N GLU A 49 1.97 -18.07 10.55
CA GLU A 49 2.97 -17.81 9.51
C GLU A 49 2.76 -16.43 8.89
N VAL A 50 1.51 -16.08 8.55
CA VAL A 50 1.18 -14.75 8.01
C VAL A 50 1.44 -13.65 9.04
N ALA A 51 1.11 -13.89 10.32
CA ALA A 51 1.32 -12.91 11.38
C ALA A 51 2.81 -12.63 11.61
N GLU A 52 3.64 -13.67 11.63
CA GLU A 52 5.08 -13.57 11.83
C GLU A 52 5.79 -12.94 10.63
N GLU A 53 5.43 -13.34 9.40
CA GLU A 53 6.04 -12.83 8.17
C GLU A 53 5.79 -11.33 7.98
N MET A 54 4.60 -10.85 8.34
CA MET A 54 4.15 -9.48 8.06
C MET A 54 4.08 -8.57 9.29
N ASP A 55 4.58 -9.04 10.44
CA ASP A 55 4.52 -8.35 11.73
C ASP A 55 3.10 -7.90 12.10
N LEU A 56 2.14 -8.82 11.99
CA LEU A 56 0.74 -8.58 12.32
C LEU A 56 0.43 -9.05 13.75
N PRO A 57 -0.47 -8.36 14.47
CA PRO A 57 -0.95 -8.85 15.75
C PRO A 57 -1.65 -10.21 15.58
N LEU A 58 -1.11 -11.26 16.22
CA LEU A 58 -1.62 -12.63 16.07
C LEU A 58 -3.11 -12.75 16.42
N SER A 59 -3.58 -12.00 17.42
CA SER A 59 -4.99 -11.98 17.84
C SER A 59 -5.93 -11.36 16.80
N TYR A 60 -5.41 -10.47 15.95
CA TYR A 60 -6.20 -9.74 14.95
C TYR A 60 -6.09 -10.34 13.54
N THR A 61 -5.03 -11.10 13.27
CA THR A 61 -4.77 -11.75 11.97
C THR A 61 -5.93 -12.63 11.45
N PRO A 62 -6.67 -13.39 12.30
CA PRO A 62 -7.85 -14.12 11.83
C PRO A 62 -8.92 -13.21 11.22
N GLN A 63 -9.14 -12.01 11.79
CA GLN A 63 -10.13 -11.05 11.29
C GLN A 63 -9.67 -10.43 9.96
N ILE A 64 -8.38 -10.13 9.83
CA ILE A 64 -7.77 -9.62 8.61
C ILE A 64 -7.93 -10.64 7.47
N LEU A 65 -7.56 -11.90 7.70
CA LEU A 65 -7.67 -12.96 6.71
C LEU A 65 -9.13 -13.29 6.36
N SER A 66 -10.03 -13.19 7.33
CA SER A 66 -11.47 -13.32 7.09
C SER A 66 -12.00 -12.21 6.16
N ALA A 67 -11.50 -10.97 6.28
CA ALA A 67 -11.89 -9.89 5.38
C ALA A 67 -11.49 -10.18 3.92
N LEU A 68 -10.29 -10.71 3.70
CA LEU A 68 -9.85 -11.16 2.37
C LEU A 68 -10.71 -12.32 1.85
N ALA A 69 -11.14 -13.24 2.72
CA ALA A 69 -12.00 -14.35 2.34
C ALA A 69 -13.42 -13.90 1.97
N GLN A 70 -14.00 -12.98 2.74
CA GLN A 70 -15.30 -12.38 2.47
C GLN A 70 -15.31 -11.58 1.17
N ALA A 71 -14.19 -10.93 0.82
CA ALA A 71 -14.00 -10.25 -0.44
C ALA A 71 -13.76 -11.20 -1.64
N GLY A 72 -13.71 -12.52 -1.42
CA GLY A 72 -13.43 -13.49 -2.48
C GLY A 72 -12.01 -13.39 -3.03
N ILE A 73 -11.06 -12.87 -2.25
CA ILE A 73 -9.63 -12.78 -2.60
C ILE A 73 -8.89 -14.01 -2.12
N ALA A 74 -9.25 -14.50 -0.94
CA ALA A 74 -8.68 -15.70 -0.32
C ALA A 74 -9.75 -16.74 0.00
N GLU A 75 -9.32 -17.98 0.20
CA GLU A 75 -10.14 -19.04 0.75
C GLU A 75 -9.50 -19.59 2.02
N ALA A 76 -10.35 -20.04 2.94
CA ALA A 76 -9.94 -20.67 4.19
C ALA A 76 -10.17 -22.19 4.12
N ARG A 77 -9.19 -22.96 4.59
CA ARG A 77 -9.33 -24.41 4.77
C ARG A 77 -9.08 -24.77 6.22
N ALA A 78 -9.98 -25.55 6.81
CA ALA A 78 -9.82 -26.09 8.15
C ALA A 78 -8.93 -27.35 8.16
N GLY A 79 -8.40 -27.68 9.34
CA GLY A 79 -7.58 -28.88 9.56
C GLY A 79 -6.09 -28.58 9.78
N ARG A 80 -5.31 -29.64 10.02
CA ARG A 80 -3.88 -29.56 10.38
C ARG A 80 -3.02 -28.87 9.31
N ASP A 81 -3.34 -29.15 8.04
CA ASP A 81 -2.68 -28.61 6.85
C ASP A 81 -3.55 -27.52 6.17
N GLY A 82 -4.51 -26.98 6.93
CA GLY A 82 -5.34 -25.86 6.52
C GLY A 82 -4.65 -24.50 6.71
N GLY A 83 -5.39 -23.45 6.43
CA GLY A 83 -4.91 -22.07 6.45
C GLY A 83 -5.66 -21.22 5.44
N TYR A 84 -4.98 -20.18 4.93
CA TYR A 84 -5.48 -19.28 3.91
C TYR A 84 -4.63 -19.33 2.66
N ARG A 85 -5.26 -19.12 1.51
CA ARG A 85 -4.62 -19.11 0.19
C ARG A 85 -5.41 -18.17 -0.72
N LEU A 86 -4.77 -17.54 -1.70
CA LEU A 86 -5.50 -16.78 -2.73
C LEU A 86 -6.41 -17.71 -3.56
N VAL A 87 -7.56 -17.21 -4.00
CA VAL A 87 -8.47 -18.01 -4.86
C VAL A 87 -8.11 -17.94 -6.34
N ARG A 88 -7.27 -16.97 -6.71
CA ARG A 88 -6.85 -16.69 -8.10
C ARG A 88 -5.45 -16.09 -8.12
N ALA A 89 -4.84 -16.07 -9.30
CA ALA A 89 -3.47 -15.61 -9.48
C ALA A 89 -3.28 -14.14 -9.03
N PRO A 90 -2.14 -13.77 -8.41
CA PRO A 90 -1.85 -12.40 -7.98
C PRO A 90 -1.92 -11.36 -9.12
N GLU A 91 -1.70 -11.78 -10.37
CA GLU A 91 -1.81 -10.95 -11.57
C GLU A 91 -3.26 -10.57 -11.88
N ALA A 92 -4.22 -11.37 -11.43
CA ALA A 92 -5.65 -11.11 -11.62
C ALA A 92 -6.25 -10.27 -10.48
N ILE A 93 -5.55 -10.12 -9.35
CA ILE A 93 -6.04 -9.40 -8.16
C ILE A 93 -5.55 -7.96 -8.24
N SER A 94 -6.48 -7.01 -8.31
CA SER A 94 -6.11 -5.60 -8.28
C SER A 94 -5.80 -5.14 -6.86
N LEU A 95 -4.98 -4.10 -6.73
CA LEU A 95 -4.72 -3.49 -5.43
C LEU A 95 -5.99 -2.80 -4.90
N LEU A 96 -6.87 -2.33 -5.79
CA LEU A 96 -8.19 -1.82 -5.39
C LEU A 96 -9.01 -2.87 -4.65
N ASP A 97 -9.11 -4.09 -5.18
CA ASP A 97 -9.84 -5.21 -4.54
C ASP A 97 -9.34 -5.43 -3.10
N VAL A 98 -8.01 -5.44 -2.91
CA VAL A 98 -7.36 -5.67 -1.62
C VAL A 98 -7.60 -4.51 -0.65
N VAL A 99 -7.48 -3.28 -1.12
CA VAL A 99 -7.72 -2.09 -0.28
C VAL A 99 -9.19 -2.04 0.14
N GLU A 100 -10.13 -2.29 -0.76
CA GLU A 100 -11.57 -2.28 -0.45
C GLU A 100 -11.98 -3.41 0.49
N ALA A 101 -11.30 -4.55 0.50
CA ALA A 101 -11.50 -5.59 1.53
C ALA A 101 -11.17 -5.07 2.95
N GLY A 102 -10.22 -4.15 3.07
CA GLY A 102 -9.81 -3.52 4.32
C GLY A 102 -10.66 -2.33 4.71
N GLU A 103 -10.80 -1.37 3.80
CA GLU A 103 -11.41 -0.05 4.02
C GLU A 103 -12.92 -0.01 3.72
N GLY A 104 -13.43 -0.97 2.95
CA GLY A 104 -14.70 -0.82 2.25
C GLY A 104 -14.54 -0.04 0.93
N PRO A 105 -15.65 0.23 0.21
CA PRO A 105 -15.60 0.89 -1.09
C PRO A 105 -14.89 2.25 -1.00
N LEU A 106 -13.89 2.50 -1.86
CA LEU A 106 -13.16 3.77 -1.88
C LEU A 106 -13.92 4.90 -2.59
N GLY A 107 -15.06 4.59 -3.20
CA GLY A 107 -15.98 5.57 -3.77
C GLY A 107 -16.67 6.42 -2.69
N PRO A 108 -17.16 7.62 -3.04
CA PRO A 108 -17.78 8.52 -2.07
C PRO A 108 -19.10 7.92 -1.56
N SER A 109 -19.05 7.27 -0.40
CA SER A 109 -20.23 7.03 0.44
C SER A 109 -20.72 8.33 1.10
N ILE A 110 -19.82 9.32 1.20
CA ILE A 110 -20.06 10.63 1.80
C ILE A 110 -19.56 11.72 0.84
N CYS A 111 -20.36 12.77 0.66
CA CYS A 111 -19.99 13.96 -0.10
C CYS A 111 -18.69 14.59 0.43
N ALA A 112 -17.84 15.12 -0.46
CA ALA A 112 -16.60 15.83 -0.08
C ALA A 112 -16.83 16.97 0.93
N LEU A 113 -18.02 17.60 0.87
CA LEU A 113 -18.47 18.65 1.79
C LEU A 113 -19.23 18.10 3.00
N ARG A 114 -19.07 16.81 3.32
CA ARG A 114 -19.68 16.10 4.46
C ARG A 114 -21.21 16.23 4.56
N GLY A 115 -21.88 16.22 3.41
CA GLY A 115 -23.35 16.35 3.35
C GLY A 115 -23.86 17.78 3.57
N GLY A 116 -23.00 18.80 3.47
CA GLY A 116 -23.41 20.19 3.45
C GLY A 116 -24.39 20.52 2.32
N PRO A 117 -25.17 21.62 2.44
CA PRO A 117 -26.22 21.95 1.49
C PRO A 117 -25.62 22.20 0.10
N CYS A 118 -26.16 21.50 -0.90
CA CYS A 118 -25.85 21.80 -2.29
C CYS A 118 -26.72 22.96 -2.77
N ARG A 119 -26.11 23.92 -3.47
CA ARG A 119 -26.80 25.14 -3.92
C ARG A 119 -27.81 24.89 -5.06
N TRP A 120 -27.54 23.92 -5.94
CA TRP A 120 -28.34 23.65 -7.14
C TRP A 120 -28.96 22.25 -7.05
N GLU A 121 -30.17 22.13 -6.48
CA GLU A 121 -30.97 20.88 -6.52
C GLU A 121 -30.17 19.60 -6.18
N ASN A 122 -29.41 19.63 -5.08
CA ASN A 122 -28.55 18.53 -4.62
C ASN A 122 -27.25 18.28 -5.40
N VAL A 123 -26.88 19.17 -6.33
CA VAL A 123 -25.57 19.16 -7.00
C VAL A 123 -24.77 20.40 -6.59
N CYS A 124 -23.49 20.19 -6.28
CA CYS A 124 -22.54 21.28 -6.03
C CYS A 124 -21.48 21.33 -7.15
N ALA A 125 -20.99 22.52 -7.47
CA ALA A 125 -19.99 22.70 -8.53
C ALA A 125 -18.66 21.98 -8.26
N LEU A 126 -18.38 21.61 -7.00
CA LEU A 126 -17.22 20.81 -6.62
C LEU A 126 -17.37 19.33 -7.04
N HIS A 127 -18.58 18.82 -7.16
CA HIS A 127 -18.86 17.40 -7.33
C HIS A 127 -18.11 16.78 -8.53
N PRO A 128 -18.14 17.36 -9.76
CA PRO A 128 -17.47 16.74 -10.90
C PRO A 128 -15.95 16.61 -10.72
N VAL A 129 -15.31 17.66 -10.19
CA VAL A 129 -13.85 17.69 -9.99
C VAL A 129 -13.43 16.72 -8.90
N TRP A 130 -14.17 16.68 -7.78
CA TRP A 130 -13.87 15.74 -6.69
C TRP A 130 -14.08 14.28 -7.10
N SER A 131 -15.19 13.99 -7.78
CA SER A 131 -15.47 12.65 -8.30
C SER A 131 -14.41 12.19 -9.30
N ALA A 132 -13.92 13.08 -10.18
CA ALA A 132 -12.82 12.77 -11.10
C ALA A 132 -11.51 12.46 -10.36
N ALA A 133 -11.17 13.22 -9.31
CA ALA A 133 -9.98 12.97 -8.51
C ALA A 133 -10.05 11.62 -7.77
N THR A 134 -11.19 11.29 -7.14
CA THR A 134 -11.38 9.98 -6.50
C THR A 134 -11.32 8.83 -7.51
N GLN A 135 -11.94 8.99 -8.68
CA GLN A 135 -11.87 8.01 -9.76
C GLN A 135 -10.44 7.79 -10.25
N ALA A 136 -9.63 8.85 -10.37
CA ALA A 136 -8.23 8.72 -10.76
C ALA A 136 -7.44 7.85 -9.77
N ILE A 137 -7.66 8.01 -8.47
CA ILE A 137 -7.04 7.16 -7.43
C ILE A 137 -7.49 5.70 -7.60
N CYS A 138 -8.80 5.47 -7.71
CA CYS A 138 -9.33 4.12 -7.89
C CYS A 138 -8.79 3.45 -9.16
N LEU A 139 -8.67 4.19 -10.28
CA LEU A 139 -8.14 3.67 -11.54
C LEU A 139 -6.68 3.23 -11.40
N VAL A 140 -5.84 4.02 -10.73
CA VAL A 140 -4.43 3.62 -10.49
C VAL A 140 -4.36 2.35 -9.64
N LEU A 141 -5.16 2.25 -8.58
CA LEU A 141 -5.22 1.04 -7.73
C LEU A 141 -5.79 -0.16 -8.48
N GLN A 142 -6.77 0.05 -9.36
CA GLN A 142 -7.39 -0.99 -10.18
C GLN A 142 -6.42 -1.56 -11.22
N GLN A 143 -5.58 -0.70 -11.82
CA GLN A 143 -4.58 -1.09 -12.82
C GLN A 143 -3.32 -1.71 -12.19
N SER A 144 -3.11 -1.47 -10.90
CA SER A 144 -2.02 -2.09 -10.13
C SER A 144 -2.43 -3.48 -9.66
N THR A 145 -1.59 -4.48 -9.90
CA THR A 145 -1.87 -5.86 -9.49
C THR A 145 -1.09 -6.25 -8.24
N LEU A 146 -1.61 -7.21 -7.48
CA LEU A 146 -0.92 -7.75 -6.32
C LEU A 146 0.43 -8.36 -6.69
N ALA A 147 0.53 -9.00 -7.87
CA ALA A 147 1.80 -9.46 -8.44
C ALA A 147 2.82 -8.31 -8.62
N GLY A 148 2.38 -7.16 -9.13
CA GLY A 148 3.24 -5.99 -9.30
C GLY A 148 3.80 -5.48 -7.98
N VAL A 149 2.99 -5.49 -6.91
CA VAL A 149 3.44 -5.14 -5.55
C VAL A 149 4.46 -6.15 -5.03
N VAL A 150 4.20 -7.47 -5.18
CA VAL A 150 5.14 -8.53 -4.80
C VAL A 150 6.50 -8.34 -5.47
N LEU A 151 6.52 -8.05 -6.77
CA LEU A 151 7.77 -7.84 -7.51
C LEU A 151 8.61 -6.71 -6.91
N VAL A 152 7.96 -5.60 -6.53
CA VAL A 152 8.62 -4.45 -5.89
C VAL A 152 9.09 -4.80 -4.48
N ASP A 153 8.26 -5.50 -3.69
CA ASP A 153 8.59 -5.94 -2.34
C ASP A 153 9.82 -6.86 -2.31
N GLU A 154 9.87 -7.87 -3.18
CA GLU A 154 11.02 -8.77 -3.32
C GLU A 154 12.29 -8.03 -3.79
N ALA A 155 12.14 -7.02 -4.65
CA ALA A 155 13.26 -6.20 -5.10
C ALA A 155 13.77 -5.27 -3.99
N LEU A 156 12.88 -4.74 -3.14
CA LEU A 156 13.23 -3.98 -1.95
C LEU A 156 13.97 -4.85 -0.92
N GLU A 157 13.43 -6.04 -0.61
CA GLU A 157 14.06 -6.99 0.31
C GLU A 157 15.48 -7.37 -0.15
N ALA A 158 15.67 -7.54 -1.46
CA ALA A 158 16.97 -7.88 -2.02
C ALA A 158 17.88 -6.68 -2.34
N GLY A 159 17.47 -5.45 -2.00
CA GLY A 159 18.26 -4.24 -2.24
C GLY A 159 18.46 -3.87 -3.71
N ARG A 160 17.60 -4.36 -4.62
CA ARG A 160 17.64 -4.09 -6.06
C ARG A 160 16.71 -2.97 -6.51
N PHE A 161 15.83 -2.50 -5.62
CA PHE A 161 14.91 -1.40 -5.92
C PHE A 161 15.48 -0.05 -5.47
N ALA A 162 15.50 0.92 -6.37
CA ALA A 162 15.92 2.28 -6.05
C ALA A 162 14.86 2.96 -5.16
N ILE A 163 15.26 3.38 -3.95
CA ILE A 163 14.36 4.06 -3.03
C ILE A 163 13.89 5.38 -3.67
N PRO A 164 12.58 5.59 -3.85
CA PRO A 164 12.07 6.83 -4.43
C PRO A 164 12.40 8.05 -3.57
N GLY A 165 12.68 9.18 -4.21
CA GLY A 165 13.02 10.43 -3.51
C GLY A 165 11.91 10.99 -2.61
N ASN A 166 10.66 10.53 -2.80
CA ASN A 166 9.51 10.85 -1.97
C ASN A 166 9.21 9.80 -0.88
N ALA A 167 10.12 8.84 -0.64
CA ALA A 167 9.95 7.88 0.45
C ALA A 167 10.05 8.60 1.81
N HIS A 168 9.01 8.48 2.64
CA HIS A 168 8.96 9.06 3.99
C HIS A 168 10.11 8.60 4.90
N ARG A 169 10.80 7.51 4.54
CA ARG A 169 11.88 6.88 5.30
C ARG A 169 13.29 7.14 4.73
N ALA A 170 13.50 8.22 3.97
CA ALA A 170 14.87 8.61 3.58
C ALA A 170 15.80 8.88 4.79
N ALA A 171 15.27 9.00 6.01
CA ALA A 171 16.04 9.23 7.24
C ALA A 171 16.15 8.04 8.22
N ALA A 172 15.43 6.92 8.04
CA ALA A 172 15.42 5.82 9.01
C ALA A 172 15.85 4.49 8.37
N ARG A 173 17.17 4.28 8.39
CA ARG A 173 17.92 3.01 8.23
C ARG A 173 17.05 1.78 7.94
N ILE A 174 17.19 1.21 6.74
CA ILE A 174 16.96 -0.23 6.52
C ILE A 174 18.05 -0.95 7.33
N GLY A 175 17.74 -1.29 8.58
CA GLY A 175 18.59 -2.03 9.49
C GLY A 175 18.01 -3.41 9.73
N ARG A 176 18.23 -4.35 8.80
CA ARG A 176 18.31 -5.77 9.17
C ARG A 176 19.78 -6.00 9.55
N THR A 177 20.09 -5.87 10.84
CA THR A 177 21.41 -6.28 11.35
C THR A 177 21.44 -7.80 11.39
N ASP A 178 21.96 -8.41 10.33
CA ASP A 178 22.63 -9.71 10.46
C ASP A 178 24.05 -9.56 9.92
N GLY A 179 25.01 -9.95 10.75
CA GLY A 179 26.41 -9.60 10.62
C GLY A 179 27.07 -10.11 9.35
N ALA A 180 27.72 -9.19 8.64
CA ALA A 180 29.06 -9.34 8.07
C ALA A 180 29.38 -8.06 7.27
N ALA A 181 30.25 -7.23 7.83
CA ALA A 181 30.80 -6.09 7.12
C ALA A 181 31.48 -6.53 5.81
N ARG A 182 31.04 -5.98 4.68
CA ARG A 182 31.88 -5.80 3.49
C ARG A 182 31.62 -4.42 2.91
N THR A 183 32.58 -3.54 3.14
CA THR A 183 32.69 -2.23 2.49
C THR A 183 32.89 -2.42 0.99
N PRO A 184 32.09 -1.81 0.12
CA PRO A 184 32.52 -1.55 -1.25
C PRO A 184 33.13 -0.16 -1.31
N THR A 185 34.45 -0.14 -1.43
CA THR A 185 35.23 1.00 -1.87
C THR A 185 34.81 1.39 -3.29
N GLY A 186 34.41 2.66 -3.48
CA GLY A 186 34.50 3.40 -4.73
C GLY A 186 33.71 2.91 -5.95
N MET A 187 32.71 3.69 -6.36
CA MET A 187 32.55 4.04 -7.79
C MET A 187 31.64 5.25 -7.95
N GLU A 188 32.24 6.38 -8.29
CA GLU A 188 31.60 7.51 -8.95
C GLU A 188 31.00 7.04 -10.29
N GLY A 189 29.76 7.42 -10.60
CA GLY A 189 29.13 7.02 -11.86
C GLY A 189 27.69 7.48 -12.03
N ASN A 190 27.54 8.75 -12.42
CA ASN A 190 26.50 9.31 -13.30
C ASN A 190 25.04 8.79 -13.16
N GLY A 191 24.19 9.61 -12.54
CA GLY A 191 22.76 9.37 -12.48
C GLY A 191 22.06 9.53 -13.83
N ARG A 192 21.29 8.50 -14.20
CA ARG A 192 20.06 8.54 -15.01
C ARG A 192 19.31 7.22 -14.75
N GLY A 193 18.35 7.25 -13.83
CA GLY A 193 17.37 6.17 -13.70
C GLY A 193 16.42 6.17 -14.92
N PRO A 194 15.88 5.01 -15.33
CA PRO A 194 15.02 4.94 -16.51
C PRO A 194 13.68 5.63 -16.21
N VAL A 195 13.40 6.68 -16.98
CA VAL A 195 12.07 7.29 -17.06
C VAL A 195 11.23 6.36 -17.94
N LEU A 196 10.18 5.75 -17.37
CA LEU A 196 9.14 5.09 -18.15
C LEU A 196 8.44 6.15 -19.00
N SER A 197 8.92 6.29 -20.23
CA SER A 197 8.29 7.08 -21.28
C SER A 197 7.29 6.17 -21.98
N HIS A 198 6.01 6.38 -21.70
CA HIS A 198 4.96 5.89 -22.59
C HIS A 198 4.89 6.82 -23.79
N ALA A 199 5.36 6.32 -24.93
CA ALA A 199 5.03 6.86 -26.23
C ALA A 199 3.55 6.58 -26.51
N VAL A 200 2.81 7.62 -26.86
CA VAL A 200 1.49 7.53 -27.50
C VAL A 200 1.66 8.14 -28.89
N GLU A 201 1.83 7.28 -29.88
CA GLU A 201 1.56 7.46 -31.31
C GLU A 201 0.59 6.29 -31.61
N GLU A 202 -0.58 6.42 -32.24
CA GLU A 202 -1.21 7.43 -33.10
C GLU A 202 -2.67 7.67 -32.69
#